data_AF-A0A8T3M787-F1
#
_entry.id   AF-A0A8T3M787-F1
#
_cell.length_a   1.000
_cell.length_b   1.000
_cell.length_c   1.000
_cell.angle_alpha   90.00
_cell.angle_beta   90.00
_cell.angle_gamma   90.00
#
_symmetry.space_group_name_H-M   'P 1'
#
loop_
_entity.id
_entity.type
_entity.pdbx_description
1 polymer ?
#
loop_
_entity_poly.entity_id
_entity_poly.type
_entity_poly.pdbx_seq_one_letter_code
_entity_poly.pdbx_strand_id
1 'polypeptide(L)'
;MSDAFRDEMRRGYALSGPGLVLGNPLLGDEVVPDVRVQVGLSMTNRHGLIAGATGTGKTKTLQIMAGQLSEAGVPIFISDIKGDLTGLAAPGDPTNTAVVERSKSLGWEFRPTSHPVEFLSLSGELGAQVRATVHSFGPMLLGKVLDLNETQTSVLSLIFKYCDDNDLPLLDLPDLETTLKYLASEDGKPILDEYGGMSKSTVGVILRSLITLEQEGADTFFGEPEFDVADLMRLTPEGKGVISILEISDVMSKPRLFSTFMLWMLAQLYETLPEAGDLPKPKLCFFFDEAHLLFDDA
;
A
#
# COMPACT_ATOMS: atom_id res chain seq x y z
N MET A 1 -11.18 44.16 6.14
CA MET A 1 -10.19 43.08 6.36
C MET A 1 -10.74 41.73 5.93
N SER A 2 -12.01 41.41 6.25
CA SER A 2 -12.70 40.19 5.77
C SER A 2 -12.69 40.04 4.24
N ASP A 3 -13.00 41.10 3.50
CA ASP A 3 -13.13 41.01 2.03
C ASP A 3 -11.78 40.83 1.33
N ALA A 4 -10.74 41.54 1.79
CA ALA A 4 -9.39 41.39 1.26
C ALA A 4 -8.85 39.97 1.49
N PHE A 5 -9.04 39.41 2.69
CA PHE A 5 -8.67 38.02 2.99
C PHE A 5 -9.44 37.03 2.11
N ARG A 6 -10.75 37.21 1.98
CA ARG A 6 -11.61 36.37 1.13
C ARG A 6 -11.14 36.39 -0.33
N ASP A 7 -10.86 37.56 -0.89
CA ASP A 7 -10.40 37.71 -2.28
C ASP A 7 -9.01 37.10 -2.48
N GLU A 8 -8.13 37.22 -1.49
CA GLU A 8 -6.83 36.56 -1.50
C GLU A 8 -6.96 35.04 -1.49
N MET A 9 -7.73 34.46 -0.56
CA MET A 9 -7.94 33.01 -0.50
C MET A 9 -8.62 32.47 -1.74
N ARG A 10 -9.60 33.21 -2.30
CA ARG A 10 -10.27 32.83 -3.55
C ARG A 10 -9.31 32.78 -4.72
N ARG A 11 -8.41 33.77 -4.85
CA ARG A 11 -7.39 33.78 -5.90
C ARG A 11 -6.32 32.71 -5.68
N GLY A 12 -5.89 32.50 -4.44
CA GLY A 12 -4.83 31.56 -4.08
C GLY A 12 -5.20 30.08 -4.28
N TYR A 13 -6.47 29.72 -4.06
CA TYR A 13 -6.98 28.36 -4.23
C TYR A 13 -7.82 28.18 -5.51
N ALA A 14 -7.82 29.16 -6.42
CA ALA A 14 -8.44 28.99 -7.73
C ALA A 14 -7.67 27.94 -8.54
N LEU A 15 -8.37 26.90 -8.98
CA LEU A 15 -7.80 25.86 -9.84
C LEU A 15 -8.30 26.03 -11.28
N SER A 16 -7.41 25.80 -12.24
CA SER A 16 -7.73 25.76 -13.67
C SER A 16 -8.23 24.39 -14.14
N GLY A 17 -8.18 23.38 -13.27
CA GLY A 17 -8.57 21.99 -13.55
C GLY A 17 -9.18 21.31 -12.32
N PRO A 18 -9.46 20.00 -12.40
CA PRO A 18 -10.05 19.26 -11.29
C PRO A 18 -9.12 19.24 -10.08
N GLY A 19 -9.70 19.20 -8.88
CA GLY A 19 -8.96 19.18 -7.63
C GLY A 19 -9.74 18.56 -6.49
N LEU A 20 -9.03 18.32 -5.40
CA LEU A 20 -9.57 17.87 -4.13
C LEU A 20 -9.91 19.07 -3.28
N VAL A 21 -11.13 19.12 -2.75
CA VAL A 21 -11.54 20.09 -1.74
C VAL A 21 -11.13 19.57 -0.37
N LEU A 22 -10.28 20.31 0.33
CA LEU A 22 -9.77 19.95 1.66
C LEU A 22 -10.54 20.65 2.80
N GLY A 23 -11.18 21.79 2.51
CA GLY A 23 -11.87 22.56 3.53
C GLY A 23 -12.25 23.97 3.10
N ASN A 24 -12.41 24.83 4.10
CA ASN A 24 -12.67 26.26 3.96
C ASN A 24 -11.61 27.06 4.74
N PRO A 25 -11.31 28.29 4.31
CA PRO A 25 -10.45 29.16 5.09
C PRO A 25 -11.15 29.67 6.35
N LEU A 26 -10.34 29.88 7.39
CA LEU A 26 -10.73 30.45 8.68
C LEU A 26 -10.07 31.83 8.84
N LEU A 27 -10.85 32.83 9.25
CA LEU A 27 -10.35 34.14 9.67
C LEU A 27 -10.68 34.33 11.16
N GLY A 28 -9.71 34.12 12.04
CA GLY A 28 -10.00 33.91 13.45
C GLY A 28 -10.79 32.61 13.62
N ASP A 29 -11.96 32.69 14.26
CA ASP A 29 -12.86 31.56 14.46
C ASP A 29 -14.01 31.51 13.43
N GLU A 30 -14.04 32.44 12.47
CA GLU A 30 -15.09 32.50 11.46
C GLU A 30 -14.68 31.75 10.18
N VAL A 31 -15.53 30.82 9.75
CA VAL A 31 -15.41 30.12 8.47
C VAL A 31 -15.86 31.03 7.34
N VAL A 32 -15.12 31.02 6.23
CA VAL A 32 -15.52 31.67 4.97
C VAL A 32 -16.13 30.60 4.04
N PRO A 33 -17.46 30.39 4.03
CA PRO A 33 -18.09 29.19 3.46
C PRO A 33 -18.10 29.17 1.92
N ASP A 34 -17.92 30.32 1.26
CA ASP A 34 -17.97 30.47 -0.20
C ASP A 34 -16.61 30.31 -0.89
N VAL A 35 -15.53 30.13 -0.12
CA VAL A 35 -14.19 29.85 -0.64
C VAL A 35 -13.77 28.46 -0.21
N ARG A 36 -13.32 27.64 -1.17
CA ARG A 36 -12.82 26.29 -0.90
C ARG A 36 -11.29 26.28 -0.94
N VAL A 37 -10.69 25.67 0.07
CA VAL A 37 -9.26 25.29 0.05
C VAL A 37 -9.14 24.02 -0.77
N GLN A 38 -8.37 24.06 -1.85
CA GLN A 38 -8.28 22.95 -2.81
C GLN A 38 -6.86 22.66 -3.26
N VAL A 39 -6.63 21.43 -3.72
CA VAL A 39 -5.37 20.97 -4.32
C VAL A 39 -5.68 20.35 -5.68
N GLY A 40 -5.02 20.78 -6.75
CA GLY A 40 -5.21 20.21 -8.09
C GLY A 40 -4.82 18.73 -8.13
N LEU A 41 -5.57 17.92 -8.89
CA LEU A 41 -5.29 16.48 -9.01
C LEU A 41 -3.88 16.20 -9.56
N SER A 42 -3.40 17.04 -10.47
CA SER A 42 -2.05 16.94 -11.02
C SER A 42 -0.93 17.18 -9.98
N MET A 43 -1.27 17.69 -8.79
CA MET A 43 -0.30 17.95 -7.71
C MET A 43 -0.27 16.81 -6.68
N THR A 44 -1.22 15.86 -6.72
CA THR A 44 -1.28 14.76 -5.74
C THR A 44 -0.21 13.69 -5.99
N ASN A 45 0.48 13.72 -7.13
CA ASN A 45 1.65 12.89 -7.43
C ASN A 45 2.93 13.37 -6.73
N ARG A 46 2.92 14.53 -6.05
CA ARG A 46 4.07 15.08 -5.32
C ARG A 46 4.22 14.55 -3.89
N HIS A 47 3.47 13.50 -3.56
CA HIS A 47 3.35 12.89 -2.23
C HIS A 47 2.88 13.90 -1.15
N GLY A 48 2.51 13.39 0.02
CA GLY A 48 2.01 14.22 1.10
C GLY A 48 1.99 13.47 2.44
N LEU A 49 1.92 14.23 3.53
CA LEU A 49 1.86 13.72 4.89
C LEU A 49 0.63 14.29 5.60
N ILE A 50 -0.23 13.41 6.13
CA ILE A 50 -1.33 13.77 7.01
C ILE A 50 -0.89 13.49 8.45
N ALA A 51 -0.53 14.54 9.18
CA ALA A 51 -0.07 14.44 10.57
C ALA A 51 -1.03 15.15 11.54
N GLY A 52 -1.09 14.63 12.77
CA GLY A 52 -1.94 15.15 13.83
C GLY A 52 -2.04 14.16 15.00
N ALA A 53 -2.45 14.62 16.17
CA ALA A 53 -2.66 13.74 17.32
C ALA A 53 -3.84 12.77 17.10
N THR A 54 -4.02 11.81 17.99
CA THR A 54 -5.21 10.94 17.97
C THR A 54 -6.47 11.79 18.15
N GLY A 55 -7.50 11.50 17.36
CA GLY A 55 -8.77 12.24 17.42
C GLY A 55 -8.80 13.58 16.69
N THR A 56 -7.71 14.02 16.04
CA THR A 56 -7.69 15.30 15.30
C THR A 56 -8.25 15.22 13.88
N GLY A 57 -8.89 14.10 13.52
CA GLY A 57 -9.56 13.94 12.23
C GLY A 57 -8.73 13.39 11.07
N LYS A 58 -7.53 12.83 11.31
CA LYS A 58 -6.67 12.21 10.26
C LYS A 58 -7.46 11.26 9.34
N THR A 59 -8.14 10.30 9.94
CA THR A 59 -8.97 9.31 9.24
C THR A 59 -10.08 9.96 8.42
N LYS A 60 -10.72 11.01 8.95
CA LYS A 60 -11.79 11.72 8.23
C LYS A 60 -11.25 12.49 7.03
N THR A 61 -10.08 13.11 7.15
CA THR A 61 -9.38 13.74 6.03
C THR A 61 -9.06 12.71 4.94
N LEU A 62 -8.52 11.55 5.32
CA LEU A 62 -8.21 10.46 4.39
C LEU A 62 -9.47 9.96 3.68
N GLN A 63 -10.57 9.71 4.39
CA GLN A 63 -11.85 9.31 3.81
C GLN A 63 -12.37 10.32 2.77
N ILE A 64 -12.32 11.61 3.10
CA ILE A 64 -12.75 12.69 2.20
C ILE A 64 -11.85 12.77 0.95
N MET A 65 -10.54 12.57 1.10
CA MET A 65 -9.60 12.57 -0.02
C MET A 65 -9.79 11.33 -0.91
N ALA A 66 -9.88 10.14 -0.33
CA ALA A 66 -10.07 8.88 -1.05
C ALA A 66 -11.38 8.88 -1.84
N GLY A 67 -12.49 9.32 -1.21
CA GLY A 67 -13.78 9.45 -1.89
C GLY A 67 -13.71 10.40 -3.10
N GLN A 68 -13.12 11.58 -2.94
CA GLN A 68 -12.97 12.55 -4.04
C GLN A 68 -12.05 12.05 -5.17
N LEU A 69 -10.97 11.36 -4.83
CA LEU A 69 -10.07 10.73 -5.82
C LEU A 69 -10.81 9.64 -6.60
N SER A 70 -11.59 8.79 -5.91
CA SER A 70 -12.39 7.75 -6.53
C SER A 70 -13.41 8.35 -7.50
N GLU A 71 -14.15 9.39 -7.09
CA GLU A 71 -15.08 10.10 -7.98
C GLU A 71 -14.38 10.75 -9.18
N ALA A 72 -13.12 11.17 -9.04
CA ALA A 72 -12.30 11.70 -10.13
C ALA A 72 -11.70 10.61 -11.04
N GLY A 73 -12.02 9.33 -10.80
CA GLY A 73 -11.50 8.19 -11.55
C GLY A 73 -10.03 7.92 -11.26
N VAL A 74 -9.56 8.18 -10.04
CA VAL A 74 -8.24 7.78 -9.55
C VAL A 74 -8.43 6.58 -8.64
N PRO A 75 -7.95 5.38 -9.02
CA PRO A 75 -7.90 4.22 -8.13
C PRO A 75 -7.04 4.49 -6.89
N ILE A 76 -7.40 3.88 -5.76
CA ILE A 76 -6.74 4.10 -4.47
C ILE A 76 -6.42 2.76 -3.83
N PHE A 77 -5.21 2.63 -3.29
CA PHE A 77 -4.86 1.60 -2.33
C PHE A 77 -4.73 2.20 -0.93
N ILE A 78 -5.30 1.53 0.07
CA ILE A 78 -5.28 1.93 1.47
C ILE A 78 -4.82 0.74 2.32
N SER A 79 -3.78 0.91 3.14
CA SER A 79 -3.51 -0.03 4.24
C SER A 79 -4.28 0.41 5.49
N ASP A 80 -5.34 -0.32 5.86
CA ASP A 80 -6.19 0.02 7.01
C ASP A 80 -5.85 -0.86 8.22
N ILE A 81 -5.13 -0.28 9.17
CA ILE A 81 -4.72 -0.97 10.40
C ILE A 81 -5.85 -1.02 11.42
N LYS A 82 -6.69 0.02 11.45
CA LYS A 82 -7.71 0.20 12.49
C LYS A 82 -9.08 -0.30 12.08
N GLY A 83 -9.29 -0.58 10.79
CA GLY A 83 -10.59 -0.90 10.22
C GLY A 83 -11.50 0.32 10.10
N ASP A 84 -10.97 1.53 10.32
CA ASP A 84 -11.77 2.77 10.37
C ASP A 84 -12.15 3.27 8.96
N LEU A 85 -11.49 2.76 7.91
CA LEU A 85 -11.66 3.17 6.51
C LEU A 85 -12.61 2.25 5.73
N THR A 86 -12.91 1.05 6.24
CA THR A 86 -13.96 0.14 5.74
C THR A 86 -15.30 0.85 5.47
N GLY A 87 -15.64 1.86 6.27
CA GLY A 87 -16.86 2.65 6.16
C GLY A 87 -17.04 3.36 4.80
N LEU A 88 -15.98 3.51 3.99
CA LEU A 88 -16.08 4.02 2.62
C LEU A 88 -16.98 3.17 1.72
N ALA A 89 -17.18 1.89 2.05
CA ALA A 89 -18.01 0.96 1.29
C ALA A 89 -19.53 1.20 1.47
N ALA A 90 -19.94 1.97 2.49
CA ALA A 90 -21.34 2.20 2.82
C ALA A 90 -21.68 3.69 2.87
N PRO A 91 -22.91 4.08 2.51
CA PRO A 91 -23.36 5.44 2.74
C PRO A 91 -23.29 5.79 4.24
N GLY A 92 -22.81 6.99 4.56
CA GLY A 92 -22.80 7.48 5.94
C GLY A 92 -24.20 7.60 6.55
N ASP A 93 -24.28 7.69 7.88
CA ASP A 93 -25.55 7.90 8.57
C ASP A 93 -26.03 9.36 8.38
N PRO A 94 -27.17 9.61 7.68
CA PRO A 94 -27.72 10.96 7.49
C PRO A 94 -28.17 11.62 8.79
N THR A 95 -28.37 10.83 9.85
CA THR A 95 -28.85 11.31 11.15
C THR A 95 -27.71 11.67 12.11
N ASN A 96 -26.45 11.44 11.72
CA ASN A 96 -25.29 11.80 12.51
C ASN A 96 -25.17 13.33 12.66
N THR A 97 -25.57 13.84 13.82
CA THR A 97 -25.64 15.28 14.09
C THR A 97 -24.28 15.96 13.97
N ALA A 98 -23.20 15.32 14.41
CA ALA A 98 -21.85 15.89 14.33
C ALA A 98 -21.41 16.15 12.88
N VAL A 99 -21.68 15.21 11.97
CA VAL A 99 -21.37 15.38 10.54
C VAL A 99 -22.27 16.43 9.92
N VAL A 100 -23.58 16.37 10.17
CA VAL A 100 -24.55 17.31 9.60
C VAL A 100 -24.27 18.75 10.04
N GLU A 101 -23.99 18.98 11.33
CA GLU A 101 -23.65 20.30 11.87
C GLU A 101 -22.32 20.81 11.29
N ARG A 102 -21.31 19.94 11.20
CA ARG A 102 -20.02 20.32 10.61
C ARG A 102 -20.15 20.67 9.13
N SER A 103 -20.88 19.90 8.34
CA SER A 103 -21.13 20.23 6.93
C SER A 103 -21.88 21.55 6.80
N LYS A 104 -22.92 21.78 7.61
CA LYS A 104 -23.62 23.07 7.64
C LYS A 104 -22.70 24.23 8.00
N SER A 105 -21.82 24.08 8.99
CA SER A 105 -20.89 25.14 9.40
C SER A 105 -19.89 25.52 8.31
N LEU A 106 -19.56 24.56 7.42
CA LEU A 106 -18.67 24.78 6.28
C LEU A 106 -19.43 25.31 5.03
N GLY A 107 -20.77 25.35 5.09
CA GLY A 107 -21.61 25.58 3.92
C GLY A 107 -21.50 24.44 2.90
N TRP A 108 -21.37 23.20 3.38
CA TRP A 108 -21.30 21.97 2.57
C TRP A 108 -22.64 21.25 2.66
N GLU A 109 -23.03 20.60 1.58
CA GLU A 109 -24.14 19.65 1.60
C GLU A 109 -23.59 18.27 1.97
N PHE A 110 -24.04 17.71 3.09
CA PHE A 110 -23.73 16.33 3.42
C PHE A 110 -24.62 15.40 2.59
N ARG A 111 -24.01 14.65 1.68
CA ARG A 111 -24.66 13.61 0.89
C ARG A 111 -24.07 12.26 1.28
N PRO A 112 -24.82 11.41 1.99
CA PRO A 112 -24.36 10.06 2.24
C PRO A 112 -24.21 9.28 0.94
N THR A 113 -22.98 8.84 0.65
CA THR A 113 -22.65 8.05 -0.53
C THR A 113 -21.70 6.94 -0.15
N SER A 114 -21.82 5.80 -0.82
CA SER A 114 -20.78 4.77 -0.82
C SER A 114 -19.83 4.98 -2.00
N HIS A 115 -18.64 4.41 -1.87
CA HIS A 115 -17.62 4.33 -2.92
C HIS A 115 -17.43 2.88 -3.37
N PRO A 116 -16.91 2.65 -4.60
CA PRO A 116 -16.55 1.31 -5.05
C PRO A 116 -15.34 0.83 -4.26
N VAL A 117 -15.58 0.00 -3.25
CA VAL A 117 -14.55 -0.56 -2.36
C VAL A 117 -14.39 -2.04 -2.63
N GLU A 118 -13.15 -2.51 -2.62
CA GLU A 118 -12.80 -3.92 -2.58
C GLU A 118 -11.85 -4.18 -1.42
N PHE A 119 -12.09 -5.28 -0.69
CA PHE A 119 -11.32 -5.66 0.48
C PHE A 119 -10.26 -6.69 0.09
N LEU A 120 -9.02 -6.42 0.48
CA LEU A 120 -7.87 -7.28 0.33
C LEU A 120 -7.44 -7.79 1.70
N SER A 121 -6.91 -9.01 1.76
CA SER A 121 -6.48 -9.63 3.01
C SER A 121 -5.21 -10.45 2.79
N LEU A 122 -4.29 -10.42 3.76
CA LEU A 122 -3.09 -11.28 3.74
C LEU A 122 -3.39 -12.70 4.19
N SER A 123 -4.36 -12.88 5.10
CA SER A 123 -4.80 -14.20 5.57
C SER A 123 -5.84 -14.85 4.64
N GLY A 124 -6.62 -14.02 3.92
CA GLY A 124 -7.81 -14.42 3.18
C GLY A 124 -9.11 -14.42 3.99
N GLU A 125 -9.09 -14.04 5.28
CA GLU A 125 -10.28 -14.04 6.12
C GLU A 125 -11.18 -12.80 5.92
N LEU A 126 -10.57 -11.63 5.67
CA LEU A 126 -11.26 -10.34 5.66
C LEU A 126 -11.50 -9.76 4.25
N GLY A 127 -11.13 -10.49 3.20
CA GLY A 127 -11.19 -10.01 1.83
C GLY A 127 -10.60 -10.98 0.83
N ALA A 128 -10.46 -10.53 -0.41
CA ALA A 128 -9.73 -11.29 -1.43
C ALA A 128 -8.28 -11.49 -0.96
N GLN A 129 -7.84 -12.75 -0.94
CA GLN A 129 -6.51 -13.07 -0.46
C GLN A 129 -5.46 -12.54 -1.44
N VAL A 130 -4.47 -11.84 -0.91
CA VAL A 130 -3.31 -11.37 -1.66
C VAL A 130 -2.15 -12.31 -1.39
N ARG A 131 -1.52 -12.80 -2.45
CA ARG A 131 -0.37 -13.69 -2.40
C ARG A 131 0.72 -13.21 -3.36
N ALA A 132 1.93 -13.67 -3.11
CA ALA A 132 3.09 -13.44 -3.96
C ALA A 132 3.95 -14.69 -4.01
N THR A 133 4.54 -15.01 -5.15
CA THR A 133 5.51 -16.11 -5.22
C THR A 133 6.85 -15.69 -4.62
N VAL A 134 7.63 -16.64 -4.08
CA VAL A 134 9.02 -16.38 -3.69
C VAL A 134 9.84 -15.82 -4.86
N HIS A 135 9.57 -16.31 -6.07
CA HIS A 135 10.19 -15.84 -7.28
C HIS A 135 9.98 -14.33 -7.49
N SER A 136 8.74 -13.82 -7.33
CA SER A 136 8.41 -12.40 -7.54
C SER A 136 9.08 -11.43 -6.55
N PHE A 137 9.55 -11.90 -5.40
CA PHE A 137 10.39 -11.09 -4.52
C PHE A 137 11.77 -10.85 -5.12
N GLY A 138 12.29 -11.84 -5.84
CA GLY A 138 13.69 -11.91 -6.18
C GLY A 138 14.59 -12.03 -4.93
N PRO A 139 15.89 -12.26 -5.15
CA PRO A 139 16.82 -12.51 -4.06
C PRO A 139 17.09 -11.26 -3.21
N MET A 140 17.02 -10.06 -3.81
CA MET A 140 17.34 -8.81 -3.12
C MET A 140 16.26 -8.41 -2.11
N LEU A 141 14.99 -8.48 -2.49
CA LEU A 141 13.89 -8.12 -1.60
C LEU A 141 13.73 -9.20 -0.52
N LEU A 142 13.78 -10.47 -0.91
CA LEU A 142 13.70 -11.57 0.06
C LEU A 142 14.87 -11.54 1.05
N GLY A 143 16.07 -11.15 0.60
CA GLY A 143 17.21 -10.94 1.50
C GLY A 143 16.94 -9.88 2.57
N LYS A 144 16.27 -8.78 2.23
CA LYS A 144 15.86 -7.76 3.21
C LYS A 144 14.79 -8.28 4.17
N VAL A 145 13.78 -9.00 3.65
CA VAL A 145 12.71 -9.61 4.45
C VAL A 145 13.27 -10.59 5.48
N LEU A 146 14.30 -11.36 5.09
CA LEU A 146 14.96 -12.36 5.93
C LEU A 146 16.10 -11.80 6.80
N ASP A 147 16.32 -10.47 6.77
CA ASP A 147 17.41 -9.77 7.47
C ASP A 147 18.80 -10.37 7.17
N LEU A 148 19.06 -10.62 5.88
CA LEU A 148 20.30 -11.21 5.39
C LEU A 148 21.36 -10.16 5.12
N ASN A 149 22.60 -10.47 5.50
CA ASN A 149 23.76 -9.67 5.11
C ASN A 149 24.11 -9.84 3.61
N GLU A 150 25.04 -9.02 3.12
CA GLU A 150 25.45 -9.02 1.70
C GLU A 150 25.91 -10.40 1.20
N THR A 151 26.67 -11.14 2.02
CA THR A 151 27.13 -12.49 1.67
C THR A 151 25.97 -13.48 1.56
N GLN A 152 25.03 -13.44 2.51
CA GLN A 152 23.85 -14.31 2.52
C GLN A 152 22.91 -13.99 1.36
N THR A 153 22.70 -12.70 1.08
CA THR A 153 21.90 -12.24 -0.06
C THR A 153 22.55 -12.63 -1.39
N SER A 154 23.88 -12.54 -1.50
CA SER A 154 24.61 -13.01 -2.68
C SER A 154 24.40 -14.50 -2.93
N VAL A 155 24.44 -15.32 -1.86
CA VAL A 155 24.13 -16.75 -1.95
C VAL A 155 22.67 -16.99 -2.37
N LEU A 156 21.73 -16.20 -1.85
CA LEU A 156 20.34 -16.26 -2.27
C LEU A 156 20.19 -15.96 -3.78
N SER A 157 20.92 -14.96 -4.30
CA SER A 157 20.94 -14.66 -5.74
C SER A 157 21.45 -15.82 -6.60
N LEU A 158 22.45 -16.58 -6.11
CA LEU A 158 22.92 -17.78 -6.83
C LEU A 158 21.86 -18.87 -6.89
N ILE A 159 21.05 -19.02 -5.84
CA ILE A 159 19.96 -20.01 -5.78
C ILE A 159 18.86 -19.62 -6.77
N PHE A 160 18.45 -18.35 -6.79
CA PHE A 160 17.49 -17.85 -7.77
C PHE A 160 17.99 -18.08 -9.19
N LYS A 161 19.26 -17.74 -9.46
CA LYS A 161 19.86 -18.00 -10.78
C LYS A 161 19.85 -19.47 -11.17
N TYR A 162 20.18 -20.37 -10.24
CA TYR A 162 20.10 -21.81 -10.48
C TYR A 162 18.68 -22.24 -10.83
N CYS A 163 17.68 -21.72 -10.12
CA CYS A 163 16.28 -21.99 -10.41
C CYS A 163 15.86 -21.49 -11.79
N ASP A 164 16.25 -20.26 -12.15
CA ASP A 164 15.98 -19.66 -13.45
C ASP A 164 16.61 -20.45 -14.61
N ASP A 165 17.89 -20.81 -14.47
CA ASP A 165 18.64 -21.53 -15.50
C ASP A 165 18.10 -22.97 -15.72
N ASN A 166 17.30 -23.50 -14.78
CA ASN A 166 16.72 -24.86 -14.82
C ASN A 166 15.19 -24.88 -14.89
N ASP A 167 14.53 -23.75 -15.13
CA ASP A 167 13.07 -23.62 -15.17
C ASP A 167 12.37 -24.19 -13.91
N LEU A 168 12.97 -23.98 -12.73
CA LEU A 168 12.44 -24.42 -11.43
C LEU A 168 11.72 -23.25 -10.75
N PRO A 169 10.38 -23.16 -10.81
CA PRO A 169 9.67 -22.07 -10.15
C PRO A 169 9.82 -22.17 -8.62
N LEU A 170 10.05 -21.02 -7.97
CA LEU A 170 10.02 -20.88 -6.53
C LEU A 170 8.70 -20.24 -6.14
N LEU A 171 7.68 -21.06 -5.87
CA LEU A 171 6.34 -20.55 -5.59
C LEU A 171 6.22 -20.15 -4.12
N ASP A 172 6.71 -20.99 -3.22
CA ASP A 172 6.55 -20.82 -1.78
C ASP A 172 7.86 -21.02 -0.99
N LEU A 173 7.78 -20.86 0.34
CA LEU A 173 8.93 -21.04 1.23
C LEU A 173 9.45 -22.50 1.23
N PRO A 174 8.58 -23.54 1.23
CA PRO A 174 9.01 -24.93 1.04
C PRO A 174 9.83 -25.20 -0.22
N ASP A 175 9.50 -24.59 -1.36
CA ASP A 175 10.28 -24.73 -2.60
C ASP A 175 11.71 -24.20 -2.43
N LEU A 176 11.84 -23.01 -1.83
CA LEU A 176 13.15 -22.42 -1.54
C LEU A 176 13.93 -23.24 -0.50
N GLU A 177 13.26 -23.70 0.56
CA GLU A 177 13.86 -24.54 1.60
C GLU A 177 14.40 -25.85 1.02
N THR A 178 13.61 -26.49 0.15
CA THR A 178 13.98 -27.74 -0.54
C THR A 178 15.16 -27.52 -1.48
N THR A 179 15.15 -26.43 -2.25
CA THR A 179 16.24 -26.06 -3.15
C THR A 179 17.54 -25.81 -2.39
N LEU A 180 17.48 -25.05 -1.29
CA LEU A 180 18.61 -24.82 -0.38
C LEU A 180 19.21 -26.13 0.16
N LYS A 181 18.35 -27.03 0.64
CA LYS A 181 18.78 -28.35 1.17
C LYS A 181 19.42 -29.20 0.09
N TYR A 182 18.86 -29.21 -1.12
CA TYR A 182 19.39 -29.95 -2.26
C TYR A 182 20.78 -29.44 -2.66
N LEU A 183 20.93 -28.13 -2.87
CA LEU A 183 22.20 -27.51 -3.28
C LEU A 183 23.29 -27.66 -2.20
N ALA A 184 22.90 -27.81 -0.92
CA ALA A 184 23.83 -28.08 0.18
C ALA A 184 24.19 -29.57 0.36
N SER A 185 23.49 -30.48 -0.33
CA SER A 185 23.71 -31.93 -0.26
C SER A 185 24.97 -32.37 -1.03
N GLU A 186 25.40 -33.62 -0.87
CA GLU A 186 26.54 -34.15 -1.64
C GLU A 186 26.27 -34.18 -3.15
N ASP A 187 25.01 -34.32 -3.57
CA ASP A 187 24.62 -34.35 -4.98
C ASP A 187 24.51 -32.94 -5.60
N GLY A 188 24.09 -31.95 -4.81
CA GLY A 188 23.88 -30.58 -5.28
C GLY A 188 25.11 -29.67 -5.20
N LYS A 189 26.07 -29.95 -4.30
CA LYS A 189 27.30 -29.16 -4.17
C LYS A 189 28.08 -29.00 -5.48
N PRO A 190 28.33 -30.06 -6.28
CA PRO A 190 29.10 -29.91 -7.52
C PRO A 190 28.42 -28.97 -8.51
N ILE A 191 27.08 -28.97 -8.54
CA ILE A 191 26.29 -28.06 -9.39
C ILE A 191 26.47 -26.62 -8.89
N LEU A 192 26.33 -26.41 -7.58
CA LEU A 192 26.44 -25.08 -7.00
C LEU A 192 27.85 -24.49 -7.13
N ASP A 193 28.89 -25.31 -7.10
CA ASP A 193 30.27 -24.86 -7.31
C ASP A 193 30.45 -24.17 -8.68
N GLU A 194 29.64 -24.51 -9.69
CA GLU A 194 29.62 -23.81 -11.00
C GLU A 194 29.08 -22.37 -10.91
N TYR A 195 28.23 -22.10 -9.91
CA TYR A 195 27.62 -20.78 -9.66
C TYR A 195 28.44 -19.94 -8.68
N GLY A 196 29.52 -20.49 -8.10
CA GLY A 196 30.38 -19.80 -7.13
C GLY A 196 30.39 -20.41 -5.73
N GLY A 197 29.62 -21.48 -5.49
CA GLY A 197 29.60 -22.23 -4.24
C GLY A 197 28.98 -21.47 -3.06
N MET A 198 28.74 -22.18 -1.95
CA MET A 198 28.31 -21.55 -0.70
C MET A 198 28.78 -22.31 0.54
N SER A 199 28.92 -21.60 1.66
CA SER A 199 29.27 -22.23 2.95
C SER A 199 28.04 -22.89 3.59
N LYS A 200 28.24 -24.04 4.26
CA LYS A 200 27.19 -24.69 5.06
C LYS A 200 26.62 -23.78 6.15
N SER A 201 27.45 -22.90 6.71
CA SER A 201 27.00 -21.92 7.70
C SER A 201 26.02 -20.91 7.12
N THR A 202 26.23 -20.45 5.89
CA THR A 202 25.33 -19.50 5.21
C THR A 202 23.97 -20.12 4.96
N VAL A 203 23.93 -21.34 4.43
CA VAL A 203 22.70 -22.12 4.23
C VAL A 203 21.92 -22.25 5.54
N GLY A 204 22.62 -22.61 6.62
CA GLY A 204 21.99 -22.76 7.93
C GLY A 204 21.40 -21.46 8.47
N VAL A 205 21.96 -20.29 8.15
CA VAL A 205 21.35 -19.00 8.53
C VAL A 205 20.07 -18.77 7.74
N ILE A 206 20.11 -18.91 6.41
CA ILE A 206 18.94 -18.68 5.54
C ILE A 206 17.80 -19.61 5.95
N LEU A 207 18.07 -20.91 6.14
CA LEU A 207 17.05 -21.88 6.58
C LEU A 207 16.41 -21.49 7.93
N ARG A 208 17.19 -20.98 8.89
CA ARG A 208 16.61 -20.52 10.17
C ARG A 208 15.73 -19.30 9.99
N SER A 209 16.15 -18.33 9.16
CA SER A 209 15.33 -17.16 8.85
C SER A 209 14.01 -17.55 8.17
N LEU A 210 14.03 -18.52 7.24
CA LEU A 210 12.82 -19.05 6.61
C LEU A 210 11.87 -19.68 7.64
N ILE A 211 12.39 -20.54 8.52
CA ILE A 211 11.59 -21.16 9.59
C ILE A 211 10.98 -20.10 10.53
N THR A 212 11.72 -19.05 10.87
CA THR A 212 11.19 -17.94 11.67
C THR A 212 10.04 -17.23 10.94
N LEU A 213 10.21 -16.96 9.65
CA LEU A 213 9.18 -16.32 8.82
C LEU A 213 7.90 -17.19 8.69
N GLU A 214 8.06 -18.50 8.55
CA GLU A 214 6.96 -19.48 8.56
C GLU A 214 6.24 -19.52 9.93
N GLN A 215 6.99 -19.47 11.05
CA GLN A 215 6.40 -19.44 12.39
C GLN A 215 5.61 -18.16 12.67
N GLU A 216 6.00 -17.05 12.04
CA GLU A 216 5.24 -15.80 12.03
C GLU A 216 4.00 -15.88 11.11
N GLY A 217 3.85 -16.98 10.36
CA GLY A 217 2.70 -17.31 9.53
C GLY A 217 2.66 -16.52 8.22
N ALA A 218 3.83 -16.31 7.60
CA ALA A 218 3.96 -15.74 6.27
C ALA A 218 3.80 -16.79 5.15
N ASP A 219 3.80 -18.07 5.48
CA ASP A 219 3.54 -19.18 4.57
C ASP A 219 2.19 -19.02 3.85
N THR A 220 1.19 -18.43 4.50
CA THR A 220 -0.12 -18.16 3.89
C THR A 220 -0.08 -17.09 2.79
N PHE A 221 0.95 -16.25 2.77
CA PHE A 221 1.14 -15.19 1.79
C PHE A 221 1.95 -15.67 0.58
N PHE A 222 2.87 -16.62 0.75
CA PHE A 222 3.67 -17.11 -0.36
C PHE A 222 2.94 -18.18 -1.18
N GLY A 223 2.83 -17.97 -2.49
CA GLY A 223 2.27 -18.95 -3.43
C GLY A 223 1.35 -18.34 -4.49
N GLU A 224 0.58 -19.21 -5.15
CA GLU A 224 -0.32 -18.86 -6.25
C GLU A 224 -1.80 -18.90 -5.85
N PRO A 225 -2.71 -18.19 -6.56
CA PRO A 225 -2.41 -17.24 -7.62
C PRO A 225 -1.75 -15.97 -7.07
N GLU A 226 -0.69 -15.53 -7.73
CA GLU A 226 -0.01 -14.26 -7.41
C GLU A 226 -0.93 -13.09 -7.72
N PHE A 227 -0.89 -12.07 -6.87
CA PHE A 227 -1.69 -10.87 -7.04
C PHE A 227 -1.12 -9.97 -8.13
N ASP A 228 -1.93 -9.65 -9.13
CA ASP A 228 -1.56 -8.71 -10.19
C ASP A 228 -1.76 -7.27 -9.69
N VAL A 229 -0.67 -6.52 -9.54
CA VAL A 229 -0.73 -5.10 -9.14
C VAL A 229 -1.49 -4.22 -10.13
N ALA A 230 -1.70 -4.68 -11.38
CA ALA A 230 -2.56 -4.00 -12.33
C ALA A 230 -4.03 -3.97 -11.90
N ASP A 231 -4.48 -4.93 -11.08
CA ASP A 231 -5.85 -4.96 -10.56
C ASP A 231 -6.15 -3.78 -9.62
N LEU A 232 -5.12 -3.17 -9.03
CA LEU A 232 -5.25 -1.94 -8.23
C LEU A 232 -5.63 -0.71 -9.07
N MET A 233 -5.45 -0.76 -10.39
CA MET A 233 -5.69 0.40 -11.28
C MET A 233 -7.07 0.37 -11.96
N ARG A 234 -7.98 -0.50 -11.50
CA ARG A 234 -9.29 -0.67 -12.13
C ARG A 234 -10.21 0.52 -11.89
N LEU A 235 -11.09 0.74 -12.87
CA LEU A 235 -12.20 1.68 -12.80
C LEU A 235 -13.52 0.93 -12.84
N THR A 236 -14.55 1.49 -12.23
CA THR A 236 -15.93 1.00 -12.40
C THR A 236 -16.44 1.34 -13.81
N PRO A 237 -17.54 0.71 -14.26
CA PRO A 237 -18.18 1.07 -15.53
C PRO A 237 -18.57 2.56 -15.65
N GLU A 238 -18.82 3.22 -14.51
CA GLU A 238 -19.13 4.65 -14.41
C GLU A 238 -17.88 5.55 -14.42
N GLY A 239 -16.69 4.97 -14.49
CA GLY A 239 -15.41 5.68 -14.53
C GLY A 239 -14.85 6.08 -13.16
N LYS A 240 -15.41 5.57 -12.06
CA LYS A 240 -14.88 5.81 -10.71
C LYS A 240 -13.67 4.94 -10.44
N GLY A 241 -12.69 5.46 -9.72
CA GLY A 241 -11.52 4.70 -9.27
C GLY A 241 -11.90 3.74 -8.17
N VAL A 242 -11.53 2.47 -8.29
CA VAL A 242 -11.81 1.50 -7.23
C VAL A 242 -10.89 1.75 -6.03
N ILE A 243 -11.43 1.62 -4.82
CA ILE A 243 -10.71 1.77 -3.56
C ILE A 243 -10.40 0.37 -3.03
N SER A 244 -9.17 -0.08 -3.21
CA SER A 244 -8.65 -1.31 -2.61
C SER A 244 -8.22 -1.03 -1.17
N ILE A 245 -8.88 -1.67 -0.21
CA ILE A 245 -8.54 -1.57 1.22
C ILE A 245 -7.92 -2.89 1.65
N LEU A 246 -6.66 -2.85 2.05
CA LEU A 246 -5.99 -3.95 2.72
C LEU A 246 -6.39 -3.94 4.19
N GLU A 247 -7.25 -4.89 4.55
CA GLU A 247 -7.63 -5.17 5.93
C GLU A 247 -6.55 -6.00 6.59
N ILE A 248 -5.94 -5.45 7.65
CA ILE A 248 -4.86 -6.13 8.38
C ILE A 248 -5.16 -6.33 9.86
N SER A 249 -6.41 -6.10 10.28
CA SER A 249 -6.82 -6.23 11.68
C SER A 249 -6.61 -7.63 12.25
N ASP A 250 -6.63 -8.66 11.41
CA ASP A 250 -6.39 -10.08 11.71
C ASP A 250 -4.90 -10.47 11.71
N VAL A 251 -4.04 -9.67 11.10
CA VAL A 251 -2.57 -9.88 11.04
C VAL A 251 -1.76 -8.79 11.76
N MET A 252 -2.42 -7.91 12.52
CA MET A 252 -1.75 -6.85 13.31
C MET A 252 -0.70 -7.39 14.30
N SER A 253 -0.86 -8.62 14.79
CA SER A 253 0.11 -9.29 15.65
C SER A 253 1.37 -9.77 14.90
N LYS A 254 1.40 -9.65 13.57
CA LYS A 254 2.44 -10.12 12.65
C LYS A 254 3.02 -8.96 11.82
N PRO A 255 3.69 -7.96 12.44
CA PRO A 255 4.14 -6.74 11.76
C PRO A 255 5.10 -7.01 10.59
N ARG A 256 5.95 -8.04 10.69
CA ARG A 256 6.86 -8.46 9.61
C ARG A 256 6.14 -8.97 8.37
N LEU A 257 5.00 -9.63 8.52
CA LEU A 257 4.19 -10.08 7.39
C LEU A 257 3.65 -8.88 6.60
N PHE A 258 3.14 -7.87 7.33
CA PHE A 258 2.66 -6.63 6.73
C PHE A 258 3.77 -5.86 6.01
N SER A 259 4.93 -5.66 6.65
CA SER A 259 6.04 -4.93 6.03
C SER A 259 6.59 -5.68 4.80
N THR A 260 6.71 -7.01 4.88
CA THR A 260 7.10 -7.88 3.75
C THR A 260 6.19 -7.68 2.55
N PHE A 261 4.88 -7.73 2.79
CA PHE A 261 3.89 -7.49 1.75
C PHE A 261 3.99 -6.10 1.14
N MET A 262 4.05 -5.06 1.98
CA MET A 262 4.05 -3.68 1.50
C MET A 262 5.33 -3.36 0.70
N LEU A 263 6.48 -3.90 1.13
CA LEU A 263 7.72 -3.79 0.37
C LEU A 263 7.62 -4.48 -1.00
N TRP A 264 7.03 -5.68 -1.04
CA TRP A 264 6.77 -6.39 -2.30
C TRP A 264 5.83 -5.63 -3.22
N MET A 265 4.70 -5.14 -2.71
CA MET A 265 3.75 -4.38 -3.51
C MET A 265 4.39 -3.14 -4.13
N LEU A 266 5.18 -2.40 -3.35
CA LEU A 266 5.88 -1.21 -3.84
C LEU A 266 6.95 -1.55 -4.88
N ALA A 267 7.69 -2.65 -4.69
CA ALA A 267 8.65 -3.13 -5.67
C ALA A 267 7.96 -3.54 -6.98
N GLN A 268 6.89 -4.33 -6.91
CA GLN A 268 6.11 -4.75 -8.07
C GLN A 268 5.52 -3.57 -8.84
N LEU A 269 4.99 -2.56 -8.13
CA LEU A 269 4.51 -1.33 -8.78
C LEU A 269 5.64 -0.55 -9.46
N TYR A 270 6.81 -0.48 -8.84
CA TYR A 270 7.97 0.20 -9.41
C TYR A 270 8.47 -0.50 -10.69
N GLU A 271 8.43 -1.83 -10.72
CA GLU A 271 8.87 -2.63 -11.87
C GLU A 271 7.84 -2.63 -13.02
N THR A 272 6.55 -2.66 -12.69
CA THR A 272 5.46 -2.78 -13.69
C THR A 272 4.98 -1.44 -14.25
N LEU A 273 5.03 -0.36 -13.46
CA LEU A 273 4.53 0.93 -13.91
C LEU A 273 5.58 1.68 -14.74
N PRO A 274 5.20 2.20 -15.92
CA PRO A 274 6.11 3.01 -16.71
C PRO A 274 6.34 4.36 -16.02
N GLU A 275 7.55 4.89 -16.18
CA GLU A 275 7.85 6.27 -15.80
C GLU A 275 6.90 7.23 -16.52
N ALA A 276 6.32 8.15 -15.77
CA ALA A 276 5.39 9.15 -16.28
C ALA A 276 5.78 10.53 -15.73
N GLY A 277 5.77 11.53 -16.60
CA GLY A 277 5.94 12.93 -16.21
C GLY A 277 4.67 13.51 -15.56
N ASP A 278 4.40 14.79 -15.82
CA ASP A 278 3.26 15.48 -15.21
C ASP A 278 1.94 15.09 -15.90
N LEU A 279 1.23 14.12 -15.30
CA LEU A 279 -0.12 13.74 -15.69
C LEU A 279 -1.17 14.68 -15.09
N PRO A 280 -2.33 14.86 -15.75
CA PRO A 280 -3.42 15.69 -15.23
C PRO A 280 -4.06 15.13 -13.93
N LYS A 281 -3.90 13.83 -13.69
CA LYS A 281 -4.24 13.12 -12.46
C LYS A 281 -3.34 11.88 -12.30
N PRO A 282 -3.11 11.40 -11.07
CA PRO A 282 -2.36 10.15 -10.85
C PRO A 282 -3.09 8.93 -11.41
N LYS A 283 -2.33 7.87 -11.73
CA LYS A 283 -2.88 6.56 -12.15
C LYS A 283 -3.35 5.72 -10.96
N LEU A 284 -2.75 5.92 -9.79
CA LEU A 284 -3.02 5.21 -8.55
C LEU A 284 -2.55 6.10 -7.39
N CYS A 285 -3.31 6.15 -6.30
CA CYS A 285 -2.92 6.81 -5.06
C CYS A 285 -2.75 5.79 -3.93
N PHE A 286 -1.62 5.84 -3.24
CA PHE A 286 -1.35 5.05 -2.04
C PHE A 286 -1.60 5.88 -0.79
N PHE A 287 -2.41 5.37 0.14
CA PHE A 287 -2.52 5.88 1.49
C PHE A 287 -2.05 4.84 2.50
N PHE A 288 -1.01 5.20 3.24
CA PHE A 288 -0.54 4.43 4.38
C PHE A 288 -1.19 5.02 5.64
N ASP A 289 -2.17 4.34 6.21
CA ASP A 289 -2.50 4.61 7.61
C ASP A 289 -1.36 4.09 8.48
N GLU A 290 -1.01 4.84 9.53
CA GLU A 290 0.11 4.55 10.44
C GLU A 290 1.42 4.11 9.74
N ALA A 291 1.89 4.90 8.79
CA ALA A 291 3.11 4.66 8.02
C ALA A 291 4.35 4.32 8.88
N HIS A 292 4.39 4.70 10.15
CA HIS A 292 5.49 4.37 11.06
C HIS A 292 5.73 2.85 11.19
N LEU A 293 4.68 2.02 11.09
CA LEU A 293 4.81 0.55 11.15
C LEU A 293 5.55 -0.06 9.95
N LEU A 294 5.71 0.70 8.86
CA LEU A 294 6.46 0.26 7.68
C LEU A 294 7.96 0.56 7.79
N PHE A 295 8.34 1.45 8.70
CA PHE A 295 9.66 2.08 8.73
C PHE A 295 10.35 1.96 10.09
N ASP A 296 9.95 1.01 10.94
CA ASP A 296 10.58 0.81 12.26
C ASP A 296 12.09 0.52 12.18
N ASP A 297 12.62 0.19 11.00
CA ASP A 297 14.06 -0.01 10.70
C ASP A 297 14.62 0.90 9.58
N ALA A 298 13.94 2.02 9.23
CA ALA A 298 14.39 2.95 8.18
C ALA A 298 15.37 4.03 8.65
#